data_AF-A0A0D5MC61-F1
#
_entry.id   AF-A0A0D5MC61-F1
#
_cell.length_a   1.000
_cell.length_b   1.000
_cell.length_c   1.000
_cell.angle_alpha   90.00
_cell.angle_beta   90.00
_cell.angle_gamma   90.00
#
_symmetry.space_group_name_H-M   'P 1'
#
loop_
_entity.id
_entity.type
_entity.pdbx_description
1 polymer ?
#
loop_
_entity_poly.entity_id
_entity_poly.type
_entity_poly.pdbx_seq_one_letter_code
_entity_poly.pdbx_strand_id
1 'polypeptide(L)'
;MSSINLNHLFEDISNHFQQFSIEDNDELMGLFQIEKEYDYLTFICREGRIIDPKESKIISHLRRFKNYISKNKETISEIKFDGTTNLEYLVRVTYQRNRRLIEDDQGVLICAGEEYDSLKFTQLKFESIGRSIYFESRPFYIRYNDFQHLFLQDEPNRFTILERRGNKQIALSYERTLTFMDGSCESIFQKINPFIKEMMKEKDSLPFTWAEIIEAKNKYELLCKKYPTKRFTKKVNKYPLRYTYALMKIRTKVTSKQFRKIEAAIEQKTNDVFPSEVFGFVKKNSCEFVKVLLTSYVQTCILPSFATIILSDLIDMSFSLKKKLEFNFKTERGLSRQHNQIVEEYSLKQAKRLKTFKLKQHGKYKLLVKHLQNHPHFNLIKTNKELFMEGSTMHHCVYSYLGKIQRGGSIIWKYERQKHRYTVEIEKRKYGNYEVVQCYGKYDSLPDKQELDEIKKVVRAIPYK
;
A
#
# COMPACT_ATOMS: atom_id res chain seq x y z
N MET A 1 29.08 15.26 11.04
CA MET A 1 29.27 13.91 10.48
C MET A 1 29.87 14.15 9.11
N SER A 2 31.00 13.52 8.81
CA SER A 2 31.59 13.63 7.48
C SER A 2 30.54 13.15 6.49
N SER A 3 30.25 13.96 5.48
CA SER A 3 29.56 13.50 4.28
C SER A 3 30.28 12.25 3.78
N ILE A 4 29.53 11.22 3.34
CA ILE A 4 30.13 10.10 2.60
C ILE A 4 31.03 10.69 1.52
N ASN A 5 32.25 10.19 1.36
CA ASN A 5 33.10 10.53 0.22
C ASN A 5 33.02 9.36 -0.76
N LEU A 6 32.51 9.61 -1.97
CA LEU A 6 32.26 8.55 -2.95
C LEU A 6 33.55 7.89 -3.47
N ASN A 7 34.63 8.66 -3.62
CA ASN A 7 35.93 8.11 -4.01
C ASN A 7 36.45 7.12 -2.96
N HIS A 8 36.48 7.54 -1.69
CA HIS A 8 36.87 6.66 -0.58
C HIS A 8 35.99 5.40 -0.48
N LEU A 9 34.68 5.53 -0.74
CA LEU A 9 33.78 4.37 -0.76
C LEU A 9 34.14 3.40 -1.89
N PHE A 10 34.48 3.91 -3.07
CA PHE A 10 34.96 3.08 -4.18
C PHE A 10 36.31 2.42 -3.86
N GLU A 11 37.28 3.17 -3.34
CA GLU A 11 38.58 2.64 -2.91
C GLU A 11 38.42 1.56 -1.83
N ASP A 12 37.52 1.75 -0.86
CA ASP A 12 37.22 0.73 0.16
C ASP A 12 36.66 -0.55 -0.48
N ILE A 13 35.73 -0.44 -1.44
CA ILE A 13 35.20 -1.59 -2.17
C ILE A 13 36.31 -2.28 -2.96
N SER A 14 37.14 -1.51 -3.67
CA SER A 14 38.30 -2.00 -4.42
C SER A 14 39.24 -2.78 -3.50
N ASN A 15 39.71 -2.16 -2.42
CA ASN A 15 40.67 -2.77 -1.51
C ASN A 15 40.15 -4.05 -0.84
N HIS A 16 38.85 -4.13 -0.52
CA HIS A 16 38.28 -5.32 0.13
C HIS A 16 37.94 -6.44 -0.85
N PHE A 17 37.62 -6.12 -2.11
CA PHE A 17 37.01 -7.07 -3.03
C PHE A 17 37.71 -7.25 -4.37
N GLN A 18 38.81 -6.54 -4.66
CA GLN A 18 39.54 -6.61 -5.94
C GLN A 18 39.77 -8.04 -6.41
N GLN A 19 40.19 -8.92 -5.51
CA GLN A 19 40.49 -10.33 -5.78
C GLN A 19 39.29 -11.15 -6.33
N PHE A 20 38.07 -10.65 -6.16
CA PHE A 20 36.84 -11.24 -6.69
C PHE A 20 36.32 -10.52 -7.95
N SER A 21 36.96 -9.42 -8.37
CA SER A 21 36.62 -8.72 -9.61
C SER A 21 36.97 -9.60 -10.80
N ILE A 22 36.16 -9.53 -11.86
CA ILE A 22 36.38 -10.30 -13.09
C ILE A 22 37.24 -9.58 -14.13
N GLU A 23 37.66 -8.34 -13.85
CA GLU A 23 38.26 -7.44 -14.84
C GLU A 23 39.66 -7.82 -15.29
N ASP A 24 40.44 -8.42 -14.38
CA ASP A 24 41.76 -8.95 -14.67
C ASP A 24 41.69 -10.33 -15.37
N ASN A 25 40.48 -10.81 -15.68
CA ASN A 25 40.24 -12.09 -16.34
C ASN A 25 39.57 -11.89 -17.70
N ASP A 26 40.38 -11.75 -18.76
CA ASP A 26 39.90 -11.55 -20.13
C ASP A 26 38.97 -12.68 -20.62
N GLU A 27 39.14 -13.92 -20.11
CA GLU A 27 38.24 -15.04 -20.44
C GLU A 27 36.82 -14.78 -19.89
N LEU A 28 36.72 -14.35 -18.63
CA LEU A 28 35.43 -14.04 -18.00
C LEU A 28 34.82 -12.77 -18.59
N MET A 29 35.62 -11.73 -18.85
CA MET A 29 35.16 -10.53 -19.54
C MET A 29 34.58 -10.86 -20.91
N GLY A 30 35.26 -11.73 -21.67
CA GLY A 30 34.78 -12.25 -22.94
C GLY A 30 33.56 -13.17 -22.80
N LEU A 31 33.47 -13.99 -21.75
CA LEU A 31 32.32 -14.85 -21.51
C LEU A 31 31.07 -14.02 -21.20
N PHE A 32 31.19 -12.97 -20.39
CA PHE A 32 30.10 -12.10 -20.01
C PHE A 32 29.82 -10.96 -21.02
N GLN A 33 30.66 -10.80 -22.04
CA GLN A 33 30.49 -9.72 -23.04
C GLN A 33 30.40 -8.33 -22.37
N ILE A 34 31.22 -8.11 -21.33
CA ILE A 34 31.31 -6.86 -20.58
C ILE A 34 32.36 -5.98 -21.23
N GLU A 35 31.96 -4.76 -21.60
CA GLU A 35 32.88 -3.75 -22.12
C GLU A 35 33.71 -3.11 -21.00
N LYS A 36 34.98 -2.80 -21.29
CA LYS A 36 35.87 -2.12 -20.36
C LYS A 36 35.48 -0.64 -20.26
N GLU A 37 35.36 -0.13 -19.04
CA GLU A 37 35.17 1.29 -18.73
C GLU A 37 36.39 1.82 -17.96
N TYR A 38 36.44 3.13 -17.68
CA TYR A 38 37.41 3.70 -16.73
C TYR A 38 36.87 3.56 -15.30
N ASP A 39 37.74 3.22 -14.34
CA ASP A 39 37.45 3.13 -12.90
C ASP A 39 36.17 2.35 -12.57
N TYR A 40 36.17 1.06 -12.95
CA TYR A 40 35.07 0.13 -12.67
C TYR A 40 35.57 -1.12 -11.96
N LEU A 41 34.65 -1.81 -11.27
CA LEU A 41 34.80 -3.14 -10.68
C LEU A 41 33.56 -3.98 -11.05
N THR A 42 33.73 -5.23 -11.45
CA THR A 42 32.59 -6.10 -11.75
C THR A 42 32.65 -7.39 -10.95
N PHE A 43 31.57 -7.68 -10.22
CA PHE A 43 31.48 -8.82 -9.32
C PHE A 43 30.33 -9.74 -9.69
N ILE A 44 30.51 -11.05 -9.45
CA ILE A 44 29.42 -12.01 -9.46
C ILE A 44 28.79 -12.02 -8.06
N CYS A 45 27.48 -11.85 -7.99
CA CYS A 45 26.73 -11.74 -6.75
C CYS A 45 25.60 -12.75 -6.68
N ARG A 46 25.33 -13.24 -5.47
CA ARG A 46 24.17 -14.08 -5.12
C ARG A 46 23.60 -13.59 -3.79
N GLU A 47 22.30 -13.30 -3.77
CA GLU A 47 21.58 -12.84 -2.56
C GLU A 47 22.26 -11.64 -1.86
N GLY A 48 22.77 -10.68 -2.63
CA GLY A 48 23.44 -9.49 -2.10
C GLY A 48 24.88 -9.72 -1.63
N ARG A 49 25.47 -10.89 -1.89
CA ARG A 49 26.86 -11.20 -1.54
C ARG A 49 27.68 -11.48 -2.79
N ILE A 50 28.89 -10.95 -2.84
CA ILE A 50 29.92 -11.33 -3.80
C ILE A 50 30.27 -12.82 -3.58
N ILE A 51 30.42 -13.55 -4.68
CA ILE A 51 30.89 -14.94 -4.68
C ILE A 51 32.16 -15.06 -5.50
N ASP A 52 33.01 -16.03 -5.16
CA ASP A 52 34.19 -16.35 -5.97
C ASP A 52 33.74 -16.83 -7.37
N PRO A 53 34.30 -16.30 -8.46
CA PRO A 53 34.02 -16.78 -9.81
C PRO A 53 34.14 -18.31 -9.99
N LYS A 54 35.00 -18.98 -9.23
CA LYS A 54 35.16 -20.45 -9.25
C LYS A 54 33.94 -21.19 -8.71
N GLU A 55 33.17 -20.57 -7.81
CA GLU A 55 31.96 -21.13 -7.22
C GLU A 55 30.70 -20.80 -8.03
N SER A 56 30.81 -19.94 -9.03
CA SER A 56 29.68 -19.46 -9.83
C SER A 56 29.11 -20.56 -10.71
N LYS A 57 27.82 -20.85 -10.52
CA LYS A 57 27.08 -21.74 -11.41
C LYS A 57 26.80 -21.09 -12.76
N ILE A 58 26.65 -19.76 -12.80
CA ILE A 58 26.35 -19.06 -14.06
C ILE A 58 27.48 -19.18 -15.08
N ILE A 59 28.75 -19.17 -14.64
CA ILE A 59 29.90 -19.39 -15.53
C ILE A 59 29.81 -20.75 -16.23
N SER A 60 29.57 -21.81 -15.46
CA SER A 60 29.41 -23.17 -16.01
C SER A 60 28.23 -23.28 -16.97
N HIS A 61 27.10 -22.67 -16.63
CA HIS A 61 25.91 -22.64 -17.48
C HIS A 61 26.15 -21.88 -18.78
N LEU A 62 26.74 -20.68 -18.74
CA LEU A 62 27.04 -19.90 -19.94
C LEU A 62 27.98 -20.64 -20.89
N ARG A 63 29.02 -21.31 -20.36
CA ARG A 63 29.92 -22.15 -21.18
C ARG A 63 29.15 -23.29 -21.86
N ARG A 64 28.25 -23.98 -21.13
CA ARG A 64 27.40 -25.04 -21.69
C ARG A 64 26.44 -24.52 -22.75
N PHE A 65 25.78 -23.39 -22.50
CA PHE A 65 24.84 -22.77 -23.44
C PHE A 65 25.53 -22.28 -24.70
N LYS A 66 26.69 -21.62 -24.57
CA LYS A 66 27.51 -21.23 -25.72
C LYS A 66 27.90 -22.43 -26.59
N ASN A 67 28.30 -23.54 -25.97
CA ASN A 67 28.63 -24.77 -26.69
C ASN A 67 27.39 -25.38 -27.35
N TYR A 68 26.25 -25.37 -26.67
CA TYR A 68 24.99 -25.91 -27.19
C TYR A 68 24.45 -25.10 -28.36
N ILE A 69 24.47 -23.76 -28.29
CA ILE A 69 24.09 -22.87 -29.40
C ILE A 69 25.04 -23.09 -30.58
N SER A 70 26.35 -23.15 -30.35
CA SER A 70 27.34 -23.38 -31.40
C SER A 70 27.12 -24.71 -32.15
N LYS A 71 26.74 -25.78 -31.44
CA LYS A 71 26.46 -27.10 -32.04
C LYS A 71 25.13 -27.16 -32.79
N ASN A 72 24.17 -26.33 -32.42
CA ASN A 72 22.80 -26.35 -32.96
C ASN A 72 22.46 -25.04 -33.68
N LYS A 73 23.44 -24.47 -34.39
CA LYS A 73 23.38 -23.12 -35.01
C LYS A 73 22.25 -22.93 -36.02
N GLU A 74 21.75 -24.01 -36.61
CA GLU A 74 20.66 -24.01 -37.60
C GLU A 74 19.27 -24.01 -36.97
N THR A 75 19.16 -24.47 -35.72
CA THR A 75 17.88 -24.64 -35.02
C THR A 75 17.69 -23.72 -33.83
N ILE A 76 18.78 -23.23 -33.21
CA ILE A 76 18.74 -22.45 -31.98
C ILE A 76 19.42 -21.10 -32.17
N SER A 77 18.64 -20.03 -32.09
CA SER A 77 19.14 -18.65 -32.17
C SER A 77 19.41 -18.02 -30.80
N GLU A 78 18.65 -18.41 -29.77
CA GLU A 78 18.67 -17.80 -28.44
C GLU A 78 18.14 -18.77 -27.37
N ILE A 79 18.72 -18.69 -26.17
CA ILE A 79 18.26 -19.37 -24.96
C ILE A 79 17.89 -18.30 -23.94
N LYS A 80 16.63 -18.32 -23.49
CA LYS A 80 16.13 -17.41 -22.46
C LYS A 80 16.29 -18.02 -21.08
N PHE A 81 16.66 -17.20 -20.11
CA PHE A 81 16.69 -17.59 -18.70
C PHE A 81 15.29 -17.38 -18.11
N ASP A 82 14.74 -18.40 -17.44
CA ASP A 82 13.38 -18.34 -16.87
C ASP A 82 13.24 -17.44 -15.63
N GLY A 83 14.34 -16.79 -15.19
CA GLY A 83 14.39 -15.89 -14.04
C GLY A 83 14.27 -16.58 -12.67
N THR A 84 13.71 -17.79 -12.61
CA THR A 84 13.57 -18.60 -11.39
C THR A 84 14.81 -19.42 -11.07
N THR A 85 15.62 -19.72 -12.08
CA THR A 85 16.83 -20.55 -11.97
C THR A 85 18.12 -19.75 -11.77
N ASN A 86 18.09 -18.41 -11.87
CA ASN A 86 19.28 -17.57 -11.84
C ASN A 86 19.31 -16.64 -10.60
N LEU A 87 19.75 -17.19 -9.47
CA LEU A 87 20.03 -16.41 -8.24
C LEU A 87 21.31 -15.58 -8.37
N GLU A 88 22.16 -15.88 -9.36
CA GLU A 88 23.40 -15.18 -9.64
C GLU A 88 23.18 -14.04 -10.64
N TYR A 89 23.79 -12.90 -10.38
CA TYR A 89 23.76 -11.70 -11.22
C TYR A 89 25.11 -11.00 -11.14
N LEU A 90 25.38 -10.07 -12.05
CA LEU A 90 26.58 -9.24 -11.96
C LEU A 90 26.23 -7.91 -11.29
N VAL A 91 27.17 -7.35 -10.55
CA VAL A 91 27.12 -5.96 -10.09
C VAL A 91 28.36 -5.26 -10.60
N ARG A 92 28.18 -4.28 -11.48
CA ARG A 92 29.22 -3.36 -11.91
C ARG A 92 29.19 -2.11 -11.03
N VAL A 93 30.31 -1.77 -10.43
CA VAL A 93 30.54 -0.56 -9.64
C VAL A 93 31.41 0.35 -10.47
N THR A 94 30.97 1.57 -10.77
CA THR A 94 31.75 2.54 -11.57
C THR A 94 31.85 3.85 -10.81
N TYR A 95 33.06 4.35 -10.62
CA TYR A 95 33.32 5.67 -10.05
C TYR A 95 33.70 6.65 -11.16
N GLN A 96 33.15 7.86 -11.12
CA GLN A 96 33.49 8.92 -12.07
C GLN A 96 33.41 10.28 -11.38
N ARG A 97 34.44 11.10 -11.59
CA ARG A 97 34.41 12.53 -11.33
C ARG A 97 34.00 13.26 -12.60
N ASN A 98 32.87 13.95 -12.55
CA ASN A 98 32.22 14.57 -13.70
C ASN A 98 32.13 16.09 -13.54
N ARG A 99 31.82 16.78 -14.65
CA ARG A 99 31.43 18.19 -14.67
C ARG A 99 30.06 18.34 -15.33
N ARG A 100 29.22 19.22 -14.79
CA ARG A 100 27.90 19.49 -15.37
C ARG A 100 28.03 20.16 -16.73
N LEU A 101 27.10 19.84 -17.63
CA LEU A 101 26.94 20.58 -18.87
C LEU A 101 26.25 21.91 -18.56
N ILE A 102 26.83 22.99 -19.06
CA ILE A 102 26.20 24.32 -19.07
C ILE A 102 26.00 24.72 -20.53
N GLU A 103 24.92 25.43 -20.80
CA GLU A 103 24.68 26.03 -22.10
C GLU A 103 25.46 27.34 -22.17
N ASP A 104 26.30 27.50 -23.18
CA ASP A 104 27.02 28.76 -23.42
C ASP A 104 26.12 29.82 -24.05
N ASP A 105 26.66 31.03 -24.27
CA ASP A 105 25.93 32.16 -24.86
C ASP A 105 25.41 31.89 -26.29
N GLN A 106 25.84 30.79 -26.92
CA GLN A 106 25.46 30.37 -28.26
C GLN A 106 24.49 29.17 -28.25
N GLY A 107 24.05 28.71 -27.08
CA GLY A 107 23.15 27.57 -26.95
C GLY A 107 23.85 26.21 -26.99
N VAL A 108 25.19 26.17 -26.89
CA VAL A 108 25.97 24.94 -26.97
C VAL A 108 26.24 24.41 -25.57
N LEU A 109 25.95 23.12 -25.35
CA LEU A 109 26.26 22.44 -24.11
C LEU A 109 27.76 22.18 -23.99
N ILE A 110 28.43 22.86 -23.07
CA ILE A 110 29.85 22.72 -22.76
C ILE A 110 30.06 22.12 -21.35
N CYS A 111 31.12 21.34 -21.19
CA CYS A 111 31.47 20.65 -19.93
C CYS A 111 32.25 21.56 -18.97
N ALA A 112 31.63 22.68 -18.59
CA ALA A 112 32.24 23.74 -17.78
C ALA A 112 31.47 24.04 -16.48
N GLY A 113 30.42 23.28 -16.17
CA GLY A 113 29.67 23.41 -14.94
C GLY A 113 30.38 22.81 -13.72
N GLU A 114 29.66 22.79 -12.60
CA GLU A 114 30.17 22.31 -11.32
C GLU A 114 30.63 20.84 -11.38
N GLU A 115 31.68 20.56 -10.62
CA GLU A 115 32.18 19.20 -10.43
C GLU A 115 31.28 18.42 -9.49
N TYR A 116 31.07 17.14 -9.81
CA TYR A 116 30.36 16.22 -8.96
C TYR A 116 30.97 14.82 -9.05
N ASP A 117 30.97 14.13 -7.92
CA ASP A 117 31.36 12.73 -7.87
C ASP A 117 30.13 11.85 -8.07
N SER A 118 30.33 10.75 -8.78
CA SER A 118 29.29 9.74 -8.98
C SER A 118 29.82 8.34 -8.76
N LEU A 119 29.03 7.53 -8.06
CA LEU A 119 29.30 6.11 -7.85
C LEU A 119 28.05 5.33 -8.27
N LYS A 120 28.19 4.54 -9.33
CA LYS A 120 27.08 3.85 -9.99
C LYS A 120 27.17 2.35 -9.70
N PHE A 121 26.13 1.79 -9.12
CA PHE A 121 25.94 0.35 -8.97
C PHE A 121 24.95 -0.12 -10.03
N THR A 122 25.40 -0.96 -10.96
CA THR A 122 24.59 -1.52 -12.04
C THR A 122 24.45 -3.02 -11.84
N GLN A 123 23.27 -3.48 -11.42
CA GLN A 123 22.94 -4.90 -11.39
C GLN A 123 22.58 -5.37 -12.81
N LEU A 124 23.28 -6.36 -13.32
CA LEU A 124 23.03 -6.99 -14.61
C LEU A 124 22.46 -8.39 -14.38
N LYS A 125 21.15 -8.55 -14.59
CA LYS A 125 20.48 -9.87 -14.54
C LYS A 125 20.46 -10.49 -15.92
N PHE A 126 20.90 -11.74 -16.02
CA PHE A 126 20.91 -12.49 -17.28
C PHE A 126 19.48 -12.71 -17.80
N GLU A 127 19.19 -12.23 -19.00
CA GLU A 127 17.90 -12.39 -19.68
C GLU A 127 17.96 -13.48 -20.73
N SER A 128 18.99 -13.47 -21.58
CA SER A 128 19.20 -14.49 -22.61
C SER A 128 20.65 -14.53 -23.09
N ILE A 129 21.01 -15.64 -23.72
CA ILE A 129 22.23 -15.81 -24.50
C ILE A 129 21.85 -16.24 -25.91
N GLY A 130 22.39 -15.56 -26.92
CA GLY A 130 22.04 -15.83 -28.32
C GLY A 130 23.24 -15.75 -29.24
N ARG A 131 23.03 -16.16 -30.49
CA ARG A 131 24.05 -16.10 -31.54
C ARG A 131 24.08 -14.71 -32.16
N SER A 132 25.28 -14.15 -32.32
CA SER A 132 25.46 -12.94 -33.13
C SER A 132 25.50 -13.31 -34.61
N ILE A 133 24.68 -12.63 -35.40
CA ILE A 133 24.71 -12.74 -36.88
C ILE A 133 25.45 -11.55 -37.53
N TYR A 134 25.86 -10.56 -36.73
CA TYR A 134 26.42 -9.30 -37.22
C TYR A 134 27.93 -9.18 -37.02
N PHE A 135 28.51 -9.95 -36.10
CA PHE A 135 29.92 -9.86 -35.74
C PHE A 135 30.56 -11.24 -35.69
N GLU A 136 31.37 -11.59 -36.71
CA GLU A 136 32.11 -12.85 -36.75
C GLU A 136 33.09 -13.01 -35.56
N SER A 137 33.64 -11.88 -35.07
CA SER A 137 34.55 -11.84 -33.91
C SER A 137 33.85 -12.05 -32.55
N ARG A 138 32.52 -11.88 -32.49
CA ARG A 138 31.71 -12.09 -31.27
C ARG A 138 30.55 -13.03 -31.61
N PRO A 139 30.76 -14.36 -31.66
CA PRO A 139 29.76 -15.29 -32.18
C PRO A 139 28.50 -15.42 -31.30
N PHE A 140 28.51 -14.86 -30.10
CA PHE A 140 27.38 -14.85 -29.17
C PHE A 140 27.24 -13.48 -28.50
N TYR A 141 26.03 -13.19 -28.03
CA TYR A 141 25.72 -12.05 -27.18
C TYR A 141 25.02 -12.53 -25.90
N ILE A 142 25.11 -11.72 -24.85
CA ILE A 142 24.29 -11.88 -23.64
C ILE A 142 23.41 -10.64 -23.51
N ARG A 143 22.11 -10.84 -23.28
CA ARG A 143 21.20 -9.76 -22.92
C ARG A 143 21.04 -9.71 -21.41
N TYR A 144 21.04 -8.49 -20.91
CA TYR A 144 20.90 -8.19 -19.50
C TYR A 144 19.68 -7.31 -19.28
N ASN A 145 18.92 -7.61 -18.23
CA ASN A 145 18.05 -6.65 -17.58
C ASN A 145 18.87 -5.89 -16.54
N ASP A 146 19.11 -4.61 -16.78
CA ASP A 146 19.91 -3.77 -15.90
C ASP A 146 19.08 -2.95 -14.92
N PHE A 147 19.57 -2.84 -13.69
CA PHE A 147 19.01 -1.98 -12.64
C PHE A 147 20.13 -1.11 -12.08
N GLN A 148 19.89 0.19 -11.97
CA GLN A 148 20.93 1.16 -11.65
C GLN A 148 20.58 1.96 -10.41
N HIS A 149 21.49 1.96 -9.44
CA HIS A 149 21.51 2.90 -8.33
C HIS A 149 22.70 3.86 -8.51
N LEU A 150 22.41 5.15 -8.56
CA LEU A 150 23.37 6.21 -8.79
C LEU A 150 23.51 7.05 -7.52
N PHE A 151 24.70 7.05 -6.94
CA PHE A 151 25.07 7.89 -5.82
C PHE A 151 25.70 9.15 -6.40
N LEU A 152 25.22 10.31 -5.96
CA LEU A 152 25.71 11.61 -6.40
C LEU A 152 26.11 12.44 -5.19
N GLN A 153 27.22 13.15 -5.34
CA GLN A 153 27.72 14.07 -4.34
C GLN A 153 28.26 15.33 -4.99
N ASP A 154 27.65 16.47 -4.68
CA ASP A 154 28.15 17.81 -5.01
C ASP A 154 27.69 18.84 -3.97
N GLU A 155 28.31 20.03 -3.98
CA GLU A 155 27.96 21.12 -3.05
C GLU A 155 26.48 21.54 -3.14
N PRO A 156 25.90 21.80 -4.33
CA PRO A 156 24.52 22.29 -4.42
C PRO A 156 23.43 21.27 -4.05
N ASN A 157 23.64 19.98 -4.36
CA ASN A 157 22.60 18.95 -4.24
C ASN A 157 22.86 17.99 -3.08
N ARG A 158 23.98 18.19 -2.36
CA ARG A 158 24.43 17.33 -1.28
C ARG A 158 24.50 15.88 -1.73
N PHE A 159 24.45 14.95 -0.78
CA PHE A 159 24.46 13.53 -1.07
C PHE A 159 23.05 13.05 -1.42
N THR A 160 22.90 12.44 -2.59
CA THR A 160 21.63 11.82 -3.01
C THR A 160 21.87 10.46 -3.65
N ILE A 161 20.84 9.61 -3.63
CA ILE A 161 20.87 8.29 -4.25
C ILE A 161 19.62 8.14 -5.10
N LEU A 162 19.82 7.79 -6.37
CA LEU A 162 18.77 7.71 -7.38
C LEU A 162 18.66 6.28 -7.92
N GLU A 163 17.43 5.81 -8.14
CA GLU A 163 17.10 4.61 -8.88
C GLU A 163 16.63 4.98 -10.30
N ARG A 164 17.15 4.29 -11.32
CA ARG A 164 16.64 4.43 -12.69
C ARG A 164 15.40 3.56 -12.90
N ARG A 165 14.29 4.16 -13.31
CA ARG A 165 13.06 3.49 -13.74
C ARG A 165 12.68 3.92 -15.15
N GLY A 166 13.05 3.09 -16.13
CA GLY A 166 12.94 3.45 -17.55
C GLY A 166 13.77 4.70 -17.85
N ASN A 167 13.10 5.77 -18.31
CA ASN A 167 13.74 7.05 -18.65
C ASN A 167 13.76 8.04 -17.49
N LYS A 168 13.27 7.68 -16.29
CA LYS A 168 13.21 8.57 -15.14
C LYS A 168 14.18 8.12 -14.06
N GLN A 169 14.77 9.09 -13.36
CA GLN A 169 15.50 8.87 -12.11
C GLN A 169 14.63 9.35 -10.94
N ILE A 170 14.55 8.55 -9.89
CA ILE A 170 13.81 8.88 -8.66
C ILE A 170 14.69 8.61 -7.44
N ALA A 171 14.43 9.29 -6.32
CA ALA A 171 15.14 9.00 -5.08
C ALA A 171 14.97 7.53 -4.65
N LEU A 172 16.07 6.88 -4.27
CA LEU A 172 16.08 5.48 -3.90
C LEU A 172 15.35 5.27 -2.57
N SER A 173 14.20 4.61 -2.64
CA SER A 173 13.40 4.20 -1.48
C SER A 173 14.17 3.21 -0.63
N TYR A 174 14.10 3.35 0.70
CA TYR A 174 14.82 2.45 1.61
C TYR A 174 14.27 1.01 1.63
N GLU A 175 13.06 0.79 1.10
CA GLU A 175 12.49 -0.55 0.93
C GLU A 175 13.27 -1.39 -0.10
N ARG A 176 14.07 -0.73 -0.95
CA ARG A 176 14.95 -1.34 -1.96
C ARG A 176 16.34 -1.60 -1.38
N THR A 177 17.09 -2.48 -2.05
CA THR A 177 18.51 -2.69 -1.73
C THR A 177 19.31 -1.42 -1.95
N LEU A 178 20.41 -1.23 -1.23
CA LEU A 178 21.24 -0.03 -1.34
C LEU A 178 22.17 -0.11 -2.57
N THR A 179 22.89 -1.22 -2.74
CA THR A 179 23.93 -1.39 -3.77
C THR A 179 23.78 -2.66 -4.62
N PHE A 180 22.75 -3.48 -4.36
CA PHE A 180 22.61 -4.85 -4.89
C PHE A 180 23.66 -5.85 -4.37
N MET A 181 24.60 -5.38 -3.55
CA MET A 181 25.63 -6.15 -2.87
C MET A 181 25.65 -5.81 -1.37
N ASP A 182 24.47 -5.47 -0.82
CA ASP A 182 24.27 -5.03 0.57
C ASP A 182 24.89 -5.98 1.59
N GLY A 183 24.84 -7.29 1.34
CA GLY A 183 25.41 -8.31 2.22
C GLY A 183 26.93 -8.29 2.27
N SER A 184 27.61 -8.02 1.15
CA SER A 184 29.07 -7.84 1.10
C SER A 184 29.50 -6.48 1.64
N CYS A 185 28.78 -5.41 1.28
CA CYS A 185 29.13 -4.06 1.70
C CYS A 185 28.67 -3.70 3.12
N GLU A 186 27.99 -4.60 3.85
CA GLU A 186 27.45 -4.34 5.20
C GLU A 186 28.53 -3.77 6.15
N SER A 187 29.72 -4.37 6.15
CA SER A 187 30.83 -3.96 7.03
C SER A 187 31.39 -2.58 6.66
N ILE A 188 31.50 -2.28 5.36
CA ILE A 188 31.93 -0.97 4.84
C ILE A 188 30.92 0.10 5.27
N PHE A 189 29.63 -0.12 5.01
CA PHE A 189 28.59 0.82 5.42
C PHE A 189 28.46 0.96 6.93
N GLN A 190 28.71 -0.09 7.70
CA GLN A 190 28.72 -0.01 9.17
C GLN A 190 29.82 0.91 9.68
N LYS A 191 31.00 0.93 9.05
CA LYS A 191 32.10 1.86 9.41
C LYS A 191 31.72 3.32 9.12
N ILE A 192 31.00 3.56 8.02
CA ILE A 192 30.52 4.90 7.63
C ILE A 192 29.44 5.39 8.59
N ASN A 193 28.39 4.58 8.78
CA ASN A 193 27.30 4.89 9.68
C ASN A 193 26.64 3.59 10.17
N PRO A 194 26.80 3.21 11.45
CA PRO A 194 26.21 2.00 12.01
C PRO A 194 24.69 1.90 11.85
N PHE A 195 24.01 3.04 11.71
CA PHE A 195 22.56 3.08 11.48
C PHE A 195 22.16 2.45 10.14
N ILE A 196 23.01 2.49 9.12
CA ILE A 196 22.74 1.86 7.81
C ILE A 196 22.51 0.36 7.96
N LYS A 197 23.36 -0.32 8.76
CA LYS A 197 23.25 -1.76 9.02
C LYS A 197 21.93 -2.14 9.70
N GLU A 198 21.45 -1.29 10.61
CA GLU A 198 20.14 -1.47 11.23
C GLU A 198 19.03 -1.38 10.17
N MET A 199 19.09 -0.38 9.29
CA MET A 199 18.10 -0.15 8.24
C MET A 199 18.14 -1.15 7.09
N MET A 200 19.28 -1.78 6.79
CA MET A 200 19.36 -2.87 5.81
C MET A 200 18.50 -4.08 6.21
N LYS A 201 18.20 -4.24 7.50
CA LYS A 201 17.35 -5.30 8.04
C LYS A 201 15.87 -4.94 8.06
N GLU A 202 15.54 -3.66 7.93
CA GLU A 202 14.16 -3.16 7.93
C GLU A 202 13.74 -2.77 6.51
N LYS A 203 12.87 -3.57 5.87
CA LYS A 203 12.44 -3.35 4.47
C LYS A 203 10.96 -3.04 4.33
N ASP A 204 10.37 -2.45 5.36
CA ASP A 204 8.98 -2.04 5.33
C ASP A 204 8.75 -0.95 4.26
N SER A 205 7.57 -0.91 3.63
CA SER A 205 7.25 0.14 2.67
C SER A 205 6.88 1.43 3.43
N LEU A 206 7.88 2.23 3.79
CA LEU A 206 7.73 3.54 4.43
C LEU A 206 8.29 4.64 3.54
N PRO A 207 7.84 5.90 3.70
CA PRO A 207 8.23 6.98 2.80
C PRO A 207 9.61 7.55 3.14
N PHE A 208 10.64 6.72 3.36
CA PHE A 208 12.03 7.14 3.62
C PHE A 208 12.94 6.75 2.45
N THR A 209 14.01 7.53 2.25
CA THR A 209 15.04 7.24 1.25
C THR A 209 16.34 6.81 1.92
N TRP A 210 17.20 6.13 1.17
CA TRP A 210 18.53 5.77 1.67
C TRP A 210 19.41 6.99 1.96
N ALA A 211 19.28 8.07 1.19
CA ALA A 211 19.99 9.33 1.45
C ALA A 211 19.64 9.90 2.83
N GLU A 212 18.34 9.96 3.17
CA GLU A 212 17.90 10.41 4.51
C GLU A 212 18.43 9.53 5.65
N ILE A 213 18.52 8.22 5.43
CA ILE A 213 19.03 7.26 6.42
C ILE A 213 20.53 7.47 6.64
N ILE A 214 21.29 7.60 5.55
CA ILE A 214 22.74 7.80 5.60
C ILE A 214 23.11 9.08 6.35
N GLU A 215 22.34 10.16 6.17
CA GLU A 215 22.55 11.44 6.84
C GLU A 215 22.13 11.47 8.32
N ALA A 216 21.42 10.45 8.81
CA ALA A 216 20.92 10.39 10.19
C ALA A 216 21.77 9.48 11.07
N LYS A 217 21.99 9.84 12.34
CA LYS A 217 22.71 8.98 13.31
C LYS A 217 21.92 7.77 13.76
N ASN A 218 20.59 7.87 13.73
CA ASN A 218 19.64 6.87 14.26
C ASN A 218 18.20 7.27 13.88
N LYS A 219 17.23 6.38 14.20
CA LYS A 219 15.79 6.61 13.96
C LYS A 219 15.28 7.92 14.55
N TYR A 220 15.72 8.30 15.75
CA TYR A 220 15.30 9.54 16.40
C TYR A 220 15.69 10.77 15.59
N GLU A 221 16.95 10.88 15.16
CA GLU A 221 17.39 11.99 14.33
C GLU A 221 16.70 11.98 12.96
N LEU A 222 16.59 10.81 12.32
CA LEU A 222 15.89 10.63 11.04
C LEU A 222 14.47 11.19 11.10
N LEU A 223 13.72 10.82 12.14
CA LEU A 223 12.33 11.22 12.32
C LEU A 223 12.19 12.72 12.64
N CYS A 224 13.07 13.26 13.49
CA CYS A 224 13.07 14.69 13.82
C CYS A 224 13.40 15.56 12.59
N LYS A 225 14.35 15.14 11.75
CA LYS A 225 14.68 15.84 10.49
C LYS A 225 13.51 15.80 9.52
N LYS A 226 12.90 14.63 9.30
CA LYS A 226 11.82 14.46 8.31
C LYS A 226 10.48 15.04 8.75
N TYR A 227 10.18 15.02 10.04
CA TYR A 227 8.92 15.49 10.61
C TYR A 227 9.15 16.53 11.73
N PRO A 228 9.65 17.73 11.40
CA PRO A 228 10.06 18.73 12.40
C PRO A 228 8.91 19.23 13.28
N THR A 229 7.66 19.15 12.79
CA THR A 229 6.46 19.54 13.55
C THR A 229 5.99 18.48 14.55
N LYS A 230 6.61 17.30 14.56
CA LYS A 230 6.24 16.17 15.44
C LYS A 230 7.26 16.05 16.58
N ARG A 231 6.76 15.70 17.76
CA ARG A 231 7.59 15.45 18.93
C ARG A 231 7.84 13.96 19.09
N PHE A 232 9.10 13.56 18.99
CA PHE A 232 9.56 12.20 19.24
C PHE A 232 10.35 12.16 20.55
N THR A 233 10.52 10.96 21.12
CA THR A 233 11.42 10.72 22.25
C THR A 233 12.47 9.71 21.82
N LYS A 234 13.59 9.59 22.55
CA LYS A 234 14.65 8.62 22.24
C LYS A 234 14.17 7.15 22.26
N LYS A 235 12.98 6.86 22.80
CA LYS A 235 12.37 5.52 22.77
C LYS A 235 12.20 4.98 21.34
N VAL A 236 12.06 5.84 20.33
CA VAL A 236 11.89 5.42 18.93
C VAL A 236 13.04 4.57 18.39
N ASN A 237 14.24 4.69 18.97
CA ASN A 237 15.39 3.86 18.62
C ASN A 237 15.24 2.40 19.09
N LYS A 238 14.30 2.11 20.01
CA LYS A 238 14.07 0.75 20.53
C LYS A 238 13.14 -0.09 19.65
N TYR A 239 12.38 0.56 18.76
CA TYR A 239 11.35 -0.09 17.96
C TYR A 239 11.77 -0.12 16.49
N PRO A 240 11.26 -1.08 15.70
CA PRO A 240 11.29 -0.97 14.24
C PRO A 240 10.75 0.39 13.79
N LEU A 241 11.31 0.95 12.72
CA LEU A 241 10.91 2.25 12.17
C LEU A 241 9.41 2.27 11.83
N ARG A 242 8.88 1.13 11.36
CA ARG A 242 7.46 0.94 11.05
C ARG A 242 6.53 1.21 12.24
N TYR A 243 6.93 0.83 13.46
CA TYR A 243 6.12 1.06 14.66
C TYR A 243 6.05 2.54 14.99
N THR A 244 7.18 3.23 14.92
CA THR A 244 7.19 4.67 15.19
C THR A 244 6.37 5.43 14.15
N TYR A 245 6.47 5.03 12.88
CA TYR A 245 5.65 5.59 11.81
C TYR A 245 4.15 5.36 12.06
N ALA A 246 3.75 4.14 12.41
CA ALA A 246 2.37 3.79 12.75
C ALA A 246 1.84 4.61 13.93
N LEU A 247 2.59 4.68 15.03
CA LEU A 247 2.22 5.48 16.21
C LEU A 247 2.03 6.95 15.87
N MET A 248 2.93 7.54 15.06
CA MET A 248 2.79 8.92 14.61
C MET A 248 1.46 9.16 13.86
N LYS A 249 1.04 8.22 13.02
CA LYS A 249 -0.23 8.30 12.26
C LYS A 249 -1.44 8.12 13.17
N ILE A 250 -1.43 7.08 14.02
CA ILE A 250 -2.54 6.72 14.92
C ILE A 250 -2.82 7.81 15.95
N ARG A 251 -1.79 8.48 16.47
CA ARG A 251 -1.92 9.50 17.54
C ARG A 251 -2.95 10.59 17.24
N THR A 252 -3.16 10.91 15.96
CA THR A 252 -4.13 11.93 15.53
C THR A 252 -5.59 11.46 15.56
N LYS A 253 -5.82 10.15 15.65
CA LYS A 253 -7.13 9.50 15.46
C LYS A 253 -7.69 8.80 16.70
N VAL A 254 -6.88 8.57 17.73
CA VAL A 254 -7.28 7.88 18.96
C VAL A 254 -7.20 8.81 20.19
N THR A 255 -7.89 8.45 21.27
CA THR A 255 -7.78 9.16 22.56
C THR A 255 -6.38 8.96 23.15
N SER A 256 -5.92 9.86 24.02
CA SER A 256 -4.63 9.70 24.70
C SER A 256 -4.57 8.42 25.54
N LYS A 257 -5.70 8.01 26.12
CA LYS A 257 -5.84 6.75 26.86
C LYS A 257 -5.67 5.53 25.94
N GLN A 258 -6.34 5.54 24.79
CA GLN A 258 -6.19 4.47 23.81
C GLN A 258 -4.78 4.42 23.22
N PHE A 259 -4.15 5.57 22.97
CA PHE A 259 -2.77 5.63 22.49
C PHE A 259 -1.80 4.94 23.45
N ARG A 260 -1.90 5.22 24.77
CA ARG A 260 -1.08 4.56 25.79
C ARG A 260 -1.29 3.05 25.83
N LYS A 261 -2.52 2.56 25.61
CA LYS A 261 -2.79 1.11 25.51
C LYS A 261 -2.06 0.47 24.31
N ILE A 262 -1.99 1.18 23.18
CA ILE A 262 -1.26 0.72 21.99
C ILE A 262 0.25 0.72 22.24
N GLU A 263 0.79 1.79 22.84
CA GLU A 263 2.21 1.86 23.23
C GLU A 263 2.57 0.71 24.19
N ALA A 264 1.75 0.45 25.20
CA ALA A 264 1.97 -0.64 26.14
C ALA A 264 1.94 -2.02 25.47
N ALA A 265 1.04 -2.24 24.50
CA ALA A 265 0.98 -3.50 23.74
C ALA A 265 2.26 -3.74 22.93
N ILE A 266 2.82 -2.69 22.33
CA ILE A 266 4.10 -2.74 21.62
C ILE A 266 5.26 -3.05 22.59
N GLU A 267 5.25 -2.44 23.78
CA GLU A 267 6.31 -2.64 24.78
C GLU A 267 6.31 -4.06 25.39
N GLN A 268 5.15 -4.73 25.46
CA GLN A 268 5.03 -6.09 25.98
C GLN A 268 5.61 -7.18 25.05
N LYS A 269 5.86 -6.87 23.77
CA LYS A 269 6.50 -7.74 22.75
C LYS A 269 5.89 -9.15 22.58
N THR A 270 4.66 -9.38 23.02
CA THR A 270 4.04 -10.71 22.92
C THR A 270 3.64 -11.06 21.50
N ASN A 271 3.22 -10.07 20.70
CA ASN A 271 2.84 -10.23 19.29
C ASN A 271 3.30 -9.01 18.46
N ASP A 272 3.55 -9.20 17.16
CA ASP A 272 3.77 -8.08 16.23
C ASP A 272 2.45 -7.32 16.00
N VAL A 273 2.34 -6.14 16.60
CA VAL A 273 1.14 -5.31 16.54
C VAL A 273 0.91 -4.73 15.14
N PHE A 274 2.00 -4.47 14.40
CA PHE A 274 1.98 -3.89 13.07
C PHE A 274 2.94 -4.68 12.16
N PRO A 275 2.51 -5.85 11.68
CA PRO A 275 3.36 -6.70 10.87
C PRO A 275 3.63 -6.04 9.51
N SER A 276 4.73 -6.43 8.86
CA SER A 276 5.26 -5.76 7.67
C SER A 276 4.25 -5.67 6.52
N GLU A 277 3.37 -6.65 6.39
CA GLU A 277 2.34 -6.74 5.36
C GLU A 277 1.36 -5.55 5.41
N VAL A 278 1.11 -5.00 6.59
CA VAL A 278 0.22 -3.84 6.78
C VAL A 278 0.73 -2.60 6.03
N PHE A 279 2.03 -2.52 5.78
CA PHE A 279 2.66 -1.37 5.14
C PHE A 279 2.69 -1.48 3.60
N GLY A 280 2.48 -2.68 3.03
CA GLY A 280 2.64 -2.93 1.60
C GLY A 280 1.57 -2.30 0.69
N PHE A 281 0.30 -2.34 1.10
CA PHE A 281 -0.82 -2.24 0.14
C PHE A 281 -1.56 -0.90 0.09
N VAL A 282 -1.34 -0.01 1.07
CA VAL A 282 -2.17 1.20 1.24
C VAL A 282 -1.33 2.46 1.12
N LYS A 283 -1.91 3.56 0.61
CA LYS A 283 -1.26 4.88 0.59
C LYS A 283 -1.04 5.39 2.03
N LYS A 284 0.22 5.63 2.40
CA LYS A 284 0.67 5.94 3.77
C LYS A 284 0.10 7.24 4.37
N ASN A 285 -0.38 8.15 3.54
CA ASN A 285 -1.01 9.42 3.96
C ASN A 285 -2.56 9.37 3.99
N SER A 286 -3.16 8.21 3.74
CA SER A 286 -4.62 8.05 3.73
C SER A 286 -5.21 7.75 5.12
N CYS A 287 -6.51 8.00 5.29
CA CYS A 287 -7.24 7.50 6.46
C CYS A 287 -7.33 5.97 6.45
N GLU A 288 -7.38 5.34 5.26
CA GLU A 288 -7.37 3.89 5.10
C GLU A 288 -6.14 3.25 5.74
N PHE A 289 -4.97 3.87 5.60
CA PHE A 289 -3.75 3.35 6.25
C PHE A 289 -3.87 3.33 7.78
N VAL A 290 -4.43 4.38 8.38
CA VAL A 290 -4.68 4.39 9.83
C VAL A 290 -5.70 3.32 10.22
N LYS A 291 -6.74 3.12 9.40
CA LYS A 291 -7.75 2.09 9.62
C LYS A 291 -7.16 0.69 9.63
N VAL A 292 -6.29 0.35 8.66
CA VAL A 292 -5.59 -0.95 8.64
C VAL A 292 -4.72 -1.12 9.89
N LEU A 293 -3.97 -0.08 10.30
CA LEU A 293 -3.17 -0.14 11.54
C LEU A 293 -4.05 -0.40 12.78
N LEU A 294 -5.17 0.30 12.91
CA LEU A 294 -6.10 0.11 14.04
C LEU A 294 -6.76 -1.27 14.01
N THR A 295 -7.07 -1.79 12.82
CA THR A 295 -7.61 -3.15 12.64
C THR A 295 -6.59 -4.19 13.08
N SER A 296 -5.33 -4.05 12.64
CA SER A 296 -4.20 -4.89 13.08
C SER A 296 -4.06 -4.89 14.60
N TYR A 297 -4.08 -3.72 15.24
CA TYR A 297 -4.03 -3.62 16.70
C TYR A 297 -5.20 -4.34 17.39
N VAL A 298 -6.44 -4.15 16.91
CA VAL A 298 -7.61 -4.82 17.52
C VAL A 298 -7.51 -6.33 17.37
N GLN A 299 -7.17 -6.80 16.17
CA GLN A 299 -7.02 -8.23 15.89
C GLN A 299 -5.92 -8.86 16.75
N THR A 300 -4.76 -8.21 16.85
CA THR A 300 -3.62 -8.78 17.59
C THR A 300 -3.77 -8.68 19.11
N CYS A 301 -4.39 -7.62 19.63
CA CYS A 301 -4.32 -7.29 21.05
C CYS A 301 -5.66 -7.32 21.81
N ILE A 302 -6.80 -7.28 21.12
CA ILE A 302 -8.10 -7.13 21.78
C ILE A 302 -9.02 -8.32 21.47
N LEU A 303 -9.19 -8.63 20.19
CA LEU A 303 -10.16 -9.60 19.71
C LEU A 303 -9.60 -10.27 18.45
N PRO A 304 -8.98 -11.46 18.56
CA PRO A 304 -8.36 -12.14 17.42
C PRO A 304 -9.33 -12.65 16.34
N SER A 305 -10.55 -13.01 16.73
CA SER A 305 -11.61 -13.46 15.84
C SER A 305 -12.81 -12.55 15.96
N PHE A 306 -13.20 -11.90 14.86
CA PHE A 306 -14.35 -11.00 14.79
C PHE A 306 -14.77 -10.70 13.34
N ALA A 307 -16.00 -10.22 13.19
CA ALA A 307 -16.49 -9.62 11.95
C ALA A 307 -15.74 -8.31 11.64
N THR A 308 -14.74 -8.37 10.76
CA THR A 308 -13.89 -7.24 10.36
C THR A 308 -14.68 -6.06 9.78
N ILE A 309 -15.82 -6.33 9.13
CA ILE A 309 -16.73 -5.32 8.58
C ILE A 309 -17.25 -4.36 9.67
N ILE A 310 -17.67 -4.89 10.83
CA ILE A 310 -18.25 -4.06 11.90
C ILE A 310 -17.20 -3.12 12.50
N LEU A 311 -15.96 -3.60 12.68
CA LEU A 311 -14.86 -2.77 13.15
C LEU A 311 -14.48 -1.71 12.13
N SER A 312 -14.40 -2.11 10.86
CA SER A 312 -14.14 -1.22 9.73
C SER A 312 -15.13 -0.04 9.73
N ASP A 313 -16.43 -0.33 9.83
CA ASP A 313 -17.48 0.68 9.84
C ASP A 313 -17.43 1.58 11.08
N LEU A 314 -17.16 1.01 12.27
CA LEU A 314 -16.95 1.78 13.49
C LEU A 314 -15.81 2.81 13.34
N ILE A 315 -14.68 2.40 12.73
CA ILE A 315 -13.53 3.29 12.50
C ILE A 315 -13.90 4.39 11.50
N ASP A 316 -14.54 4.03 10.38
CA ASP A 316 -14.90 4.99 9.32
C ASP A 316 -15.92 6.03 9.81
N MET A 317 -16.93 5.58 10.55
CA MET A 317 -17.90 6.48 11.18
C MET A 317 -17.21 7.42 12.17
N SER A 318 -16.28 6.92 12.98
CA SER A 318 -15.51 7.75 13.92
C SER A 318 -14.70 8.83 13.18
N PHE A 319 -14.05 8.46 12.07
CA PHE A 319 -13.28 9.39 11.25
C PHE A 319 -14.18 10.46 10.62
N SER A 320 -15.34 10.09 10.07
CA SER A 320 -16.32 11.03 9.51
C SER A 320 -16.92 11.96 10.57
N LEU A 321 -17.15 11.43 11.77
CA LEU A 321 -17.58 12.21 12.92
C LEU A 321 -16.48 13.13 13.46
N LYS A 322 -15.21 12.94 13.07
CA LYS A 322 -14.01 13.56 13.65
C LYS A 322 -13.85 13.24 15.14
N LYS A 323 -14.31 12.06 15.57
CA LYS A 323 -14.18 11.56 16.93
C LYS A 323 -12.91 10.76 17.09
N LYS A 324 -12.22 10.98 18.21
CA LYS A 324 -11.08 10.17 18.62
C LYS A 324 -11.58 8.81 19.11
N LEU A 325 -10.99 7.74 18.58
CA LEU A 325 -11.34 6.37 18.91
C LEU A 325 -10.78 5.92 20.26
N GLU A 326 -11.58 5.15 20.99
CA GLU A 326 -11.18 4.33 22.13
C GLU A 326 -11.91 3.00 22.03
N PHE A 327 -11.18 1.88 22.07
CA PHE A 327 -11.79 0.55 21.94
C PHE A 327 -12.18 0.03 23.32
N ASN A 328 -13.49 -0.02 23.60
CA ASN A 328 -14.06 -0.39 24.90
C ASN A 328 -14.81 -1.72 24.82
N PHE A 329 -14.26 -2.68 24.08
CA PHE A 329 -14.79 -4.03 23.95
C PHE A 329 -13.70 -5.08 24.13
N LYS A 330 -14.12 -6.29 24.47
CA LYS A 330 -13.30 -7.51 24.49
C LYS A 330 -13.99 -8.71 23.83
N THR A 331 -15.18 -8.49 23.26
CA THR A 331 -16.03 -9.52 22.65
C THR A 331 -16.74 -8.93 21.44
N GLU A 332 -17.19 -9.77 20.51
CA GLU A 332 -17.96 -9.32 19.32
C GLU A 332 -19.26 -8.60 19.69
N ARG A 333 -19.95 -9.07 20.75
CA ARG A 333 -21.12 -8.38 21.29
C ARG A 333 -20.75 -6.99 21.80
N GLY A 334 -19.60 -6.85 22.45
CA GLY A 334 -19.05 -5.56 22.87
C GLY A 334 -18.78 -4.62 21.70
N LEU A 335 -18.14 -5.13 20.64
CA LEU A 335 -17.89 -4.40 19.40
C LEU A 335 -19.19 -3.92 18.76
N SER A 336 -20.17 -4.81 18.63
CA SER A 336 -21.49 -4.51 18.06
C SER A 336 -22.23 -3.43 18.84
N ARG A 337 -22.18 -3.45 20.17
CA ARG A 337 -22.77 -2.38 21.02
C ARG A 337 -22.10 -1.04 20.76
N GLN A 338 -20.76 -1.00 20.75
CA GLN A 338 -20.03 0.26 20.51
C GLN A 338 -20.26 0.78 19.09
N HIS A 339 -20.34 -0.12 18.10
CA HIS A 339 -20.74 0.20 16.73
C HIS A 339 -22.13 0.84 16.70
N ASN A 340 -23.15 0.21 17.29
CA ASN A 340 -24.53 0.71 17.24
C ASN A 340 -24.67 2.09 17.89
N GLN A 341 -23.92 2.37 18.96
CA GLN A 341 -23.87 3.70 19.58
C GLN A 341 -23.38 4.80 18.63
N ILE A 342 -22.39 4.50 17.78
CA ILE A 342 -21.87 5.51 16.84
C ILE A 342 -22.74 5.65 15.59
N VAL A 343 -23.45 4.58 15.19
CA VAL A 343 -24.36 4.58 14.05
C VAL A 343 -25.44 5.64 14.21
N GLU A 344 -26.04 5.76 15.40
CA GLU A 344 -27.10 6.73 15.67
C GLU A 344 -26.61 8.17 15.41
N GLU A 345 -25.47 8.54 15.98
CA GLU A 345 -24.90 9.87 15.81
C GLU A 345 -24.41 10.14 14.39
N TYR A 346 -23.74 9.16 13.78
CA TYR A 346 -23.34 9.23 12.38
C TYR A 346 -24.56 9.47 11.50
N SER A 347 -25.63 8.73 11.73
CA SER A 347 -26.87 8.85 10.98
C SER A 347 -27.47 10.25 11.15
N LEU A 348 -27.60 10.75 12.37
CA LEU A 348 -28.08 12.12 12.62
C LEU A 348 -27.25 13.19 11.90
N LYS A 349 -25.91 13.06 11.88
CA LYS A 349 -25.04 14.00 11.15
C LYS A 349 -25.24 13.91 9.63
N GLN A 350 -25.39 12.72 9.09
CA GLN A 350 -25.64 12.50 7.66
C GLN A 350 -27.02 13.03 7.27
N ALA A 351 -28.05 12.80 8.10
CA ALA A 351 -29.40 13.36 7.93
C ALA A 351 -29.41 14.89 7.84
N LYS A 352 -28.58 15.58 8.64
CA LYS A 352 -28.43 17.04 8.59
C LYS A 352 -27.79 17.53 7.29
N ARG A 353 -26.92 16.72 6.67
CA ARG A 353 -26.19 17.05 5.42
C ARG A 353 -26.91 16.60 4.16
N LEU A 354 -27.87 15.70 4.28
CA LEU A 354 -28.65 15.18 3.16
C LEU A 354 -29.45 16.30 2.50
N LYS A 355 -29.08 16.63 1.25
CA LYS A 355 -29.93 17.43 0.37
C LYS A 355 -31.26 16.70 0.23
N THR A 356 -32.34 17.38 0.58
CA THR A 356 -33.67 16.79 0.58
C THR A 356 -34.22 16.84 -0.85
N PHE A 357 -34.58 15.69 -1.39
CA PHE A 357 -35.28 15.58 -2.66
C PHE A 357 -36.45 14.60 -2.55
N LYS A 358 -37.47 14.83 -3.38
CA LYS A 358 -38.64 13.97 -3.44
C LYS A 358 -38.28 12.63 -4.08
N LEU A 359 -38.73 11.54 -3.47
CA LEU A 359 -38.63 10.21 -4.07
C LEU A 359 -39.52 10.15 -5.31
N LYS A 360 -39.04 9.52 -6.38
CA LYS A 360 -39.80 9.40 -7.63
C LYS A 360 -41.06 8.56 -7.39
N GLN A 361 -42.23 9.15 -7.58
CA GLN A 361 -43.50 8.44 -7.50
C GLN A 361 -43.85 7.88 -8.88
N HIS A 362 -43.71 6.56 -9.03
CA HIS A 362 -44.00 5.88 -10.28
C HIS A 362 -45.50 5.66 -10.44
N GLY A 363 -46.03 5.91 -11.65
CA GLY A 363 -47.48 5.85 -11.94
C GLY A 363 -48.14 4.52 -11.56
N LYS A 364 -47.40 3.42 -11.59
CA LYS A 364 -47.90 2.10 -11.19
C LYS A 364 -48.34 1.99 -9.72
N TYR A 365 -47.92 2.91 -8.85
CA TYR A 365 -48.34 2.98 -7.44
C TYR A 365 -49.40 4.05 -7.19
N LYS A 366 -49.90 4.75 -8.22
CA LYS A 366 -50.83 5.89 -8.04
C LYS A 366 -52.11 5.50 -7.28
N LEU A 367 -52.71 4.35 -7.61
CA LEU A 367 -53.90 3.84 -6.91
C LEU A 367 -53.59 3.47 -5.46
N LEU A 368 -52.52 2.73 -5.22
CA LEU A 368 -52.06 2.40 -3.86
C LEU A 368 -51.84 3.64 -3.01
N VAL A 369 -51.17 4.65 -3.56
CA VAL A 369 -50.94 5.93 -2.87
C VAL A 369 -52.27 6.61 -2.54
N LYS A 370 -53.22 6.67 -3.49
CA LYS A 370 -54.54 7.28 -3.27
C LYS A 370 -55.32 6.59 -2.13
N HIS A 371 -55.29 5.26 -2.07
CA HIS A 371 -56.01 4.50 -1.05
C HIS A 371 -55.33 4.57 0.33
N LEU A 372 -54.03 4.31 0.40
CA LEU A 372 -53.31 4.27 1.68
C LEU A 372 -53.08 5.65 2.29
N GLN A 373 -52.99 6.73 1.49
CA GLN A 373 -52.90 8.10 2.04
C GLN A 373 -54.12 8.49 2.87
N ASN A 374 -55.28 7.90 2.59
CA ASN A 374 -56.52 8.14 3.35
C ASN A 374 -56.68 7.17 4.54
N HIS A 375 -55.78 6.21 4.69
CA HIS A 375 -55.85 5.23 5.77
C HIS A 375 -55.16 5.79 7.03
N PRO A 376 -55.81 5.77 8.21
CA PRO A 376 -55.33 6.47 9.42
C PRO A 376 -53.98 5.97 9.95
N HIS A 377 -53.59 4.76 9.58
CA HIS A 377 -52.37 4.10 10.06
C HIS A 377 -51.19 4.16 9.08
N PHE A 378 -51.37 4.61 7.84
CA PHE A 378 -50.32 4.56 6.81
C PHE A 378 -49.78 5.95 6.47
N ASN A 379 -48.46 6.13 6.62
CA ASN A 379 -47.75 7.36 6.25
C ASN A 379 -46.70 7.08 5.18
N LEU A 380 -46.87 7.67 4.00
CA LEU A 380 -45.95 7.49 2.88
C LEU A 380 -44.61 8.20 3.15
N ILE A 381 -43.49 7.50 2.92
CA ILE A 381 -42.17 8.12 2.87
C ILE A 381 -42.00 8.83 1.52
N LYS A 382 -41.93 10.15 1.52
CA LYS A 382 -41.95 11.01 0.32
C LYS A 382 -40.59 11.54 -0.06
N THR A 383 -39.63 11.59 0.87
CA THR A 383 -38.31 12.19 0.63
C THR A 383 -37.18 11.22 0.98
N ASN A 384 -36.02 11.38 0.36
CA ASN A 384 -34.81 10.63 0.71
C ASN A 384 -34.42 10.85 2.18
N LYS A 385 -34.66 12.05 2.72
CA LYS A 385 -34.40 12.38 4.12
C LYS A 385 -35.34 11.64 5.07
N GLU A 386 -36.64 11.55 4.75
CA GLU A 386 -37.57 10.74 5.55
C GLU A 386 -37.22 9.25 5.53
N LEU A 387 -36.81 8.72 4.37
CA LEU A 387 -36.36 7.34 4.22
C LEU A 387 -35.13 7.06 5.08
N PHE A 388 -34.17 8.00 5.06
CA PHE A 388 -32.98 7.94 5.89
C PHE A 388 -33.32 7.97 7.38
N MET A 389 -34.18 8.91 7.79
CA MET A 389 -34.63 9.03 9.18
C MET A 389 -35.41 7.80 9.64
N GLU A 390 -36.19 7.17 8.76
CA GLU A 390 -36.89 5.93 9.10
C GLU A 390 -35.91 4.80 9.41
N GLY A 391 -34.92 4.57 8.54
CA GLY A 391 -33.88 3.57 8.80
C GLY A 391 -33.12 3.81 10.09
N SER A 392 -32.80 5.08 10.37
CA SER A 392 -32.16 5.48 11.63
C SER A 392 -33.07 5.27 12.85
N THR A 393 -34.37 5.57 12.75
CA THR A 393 -35.32 5.49 13.88
C THR A 393 -35.67 4.04 14.21
N MET A 394 -35.83 3.24 13.17
CA MET A 394 -36.24 1.84 13.26
C MET A 394 -35.04 0.89 13.36
N HIS A 395 -33.81 1.41 13.27
CA HIS A 395 -32.56 0.66 13.27
C HIS A 395 -32.53 -0.48 12.23
N HIS A 396 -32.94 -0.17 11.00
CA HIS A 396 -32.84 -1.07 9.86
C HIS A 396 -32.31 -0.36 8.62
N CYS A 397 -31.84 -1.14 7.65
CA CYS A 397 -31.12 -0.64 6.48
C CYS A 397 -32.03 -0.15 5.34
N VAL A 398 -33.25 0.36 5.60
CA VAL A 398 -34.22 0.76 4.55
C VAL A 398 -33.68 1.84 3.60
N TYR A 399 -32.71 2.65 4.01
CA TYR A 399 -32.10 3.64 3.13
C TYR A 399 -31.37 3.01 1.92
N SER A 400 -30.90 1.77 2.06
CA SER A 400 -30.31 1.00 0.95
C SER A 400 -31.31 0.78 -0.20
N TYR A 401 -32.62 0.89 0.06
CA TYR A 401 -33.67 0.72 -0.95
C TYR A 401 -33.88 1.97 -1.80
N LEU A 402 -33.16 3.07 -1.55
CA LEU A 402 -33.28 4.32 -2.31
C LEU A 402 -33.18 4.08 -3.83
N GLY A 403 -32.19 3.30 -4.30
CA GLY A 403 -32.03 2.98 -5.72
C GLY A 403 -33.17 2.12 -6.29
N LYS A 404 -33.75 1.22 -5.47
CA LYS A 404 -34.91 0.41 -5.84
C LYS A 404 -36.16 1.28 -5.98
N ILE A 405 -36.42 2.16 -5.02
CA ILE A 405 -37.54 3.10 -5.03
C ILE A 405 -37.45 4.06 -6.23
N GLN A 406 -36.25 4.62 -6.50
CA GLN A 406 -36.04 5.54 -7.62
C GLN A 406 -36.30 4.88 -8.98
N ARG A 407 -36.00 3.59 -9.12
CA ARG A 407 -36.35 2.80 -10.32
C ARG A 407 -37.79 2.27 -10.32
N GLY A 408 -38.53 2.52 -9.26
CA GLY A 408 -39.91 2.09 -9.10
C GLY A 408 -40.04 0.61 -8.75
N GLY A 409 -38.99 -0.03 -8.22
CA GLY A 409 -39.06 -1.42 -7.77
C GLY A 409 -39.99 -1.60 -6.57
N SER A 410 -40.03 -0.63 -5.66
CA SER A 410 -40.88 -0.67 -4.46
C SER A 410 -41.29 0.72 -3.98
N ILE A 411 -42.23 0.76 -3.03
CA ILE A 411 -42.65 1.95 -2.28
C ILE A 411 -42.65 1.64 -0.79
N ILE A 412 -42.19 2.59 0.03
CA ILE A 412 -42.02 2.40 1.48
C ILE A 412 -43.01 3.24 2.25
N TRP A 413 -43.68 2.61 3.22
CA TRP A 413 -44.64 3.23 4.11
C TRP A 413 -44.23 3.03 5.56
N LYS A 414 -44.60 3.98 6.41
CA LYS A 414 -44.65 3.82 7.86
C LYS A 414 -46.05 3.38 8.22
N TYR A 415 -46.15 2.37 9.08
CA TYR A 415 -47.42 1.93 9.66
C TYR A 415 -47.39 2.16 11.16
N GLU A 416 -48.40 2.86 11.69
CA GLU A 416 -48.53 3.15 13.12
C GLU A 416 -49.97 2.91 13.58
N ARG A 417 -50.15 1.88 14.43
CA ARG A 417 -51.43 1.53 15.06
C ARG A 417 -51.22 1.15 16.52
N GLN A 418 -51.80 1.93 17.44
CA GLN A 418 -51.62 1.77 18.89
C GLN A 418 -50.12 1.72 19.26
N LYS A 419 -49.66 0.62 19.88
CA LYS A 419 -48.25 0.40 20.26
C LYS A 419 -47.39 -0.19 19.13
N HIS A 420 -47.97 -0.47 17.96
CA HIS A 420 -47.29 -1.09 16.84
C HIS A 420 -46.80 -0.05 15.85
N ARG A 421 -45.49 -0.07 15.57
CA ARG A 421 -44.84 0.75 14.55
C ARG A 421 -44.00 -0.14 13.64
N TYR A 422 -44.29 -0.09 12.34
CA TYR A 422 -43.60 -0.89 11.33
C TYR A 422 -43.18 -0.05 10.13
N THR A 423 -42.12 -0.50 9.47
CA THR A 423 -41.77 -0.03 8.12
C THR A 423 -42.18 -1.11 7.13
N VAL A 424 -43.01 -0.73 6.15
CA VAL A 424 -43.67 -1.62 5.21
C VAL A 424 -43.16 -1.35 3.79
N GLU A 425 -42.53 -2.34 3.17
CA GLU A 425 -42.17 -2.32 1.76
C GLU A 425 -43.26 -2.99 0.92
N ILE A 426 -43.75 -2.28 -0.09
CA ILE A 426 -44.79 -2.78 -0.99
C ILE A 426 -44.27 -2.79 -2.42
N GLU A 427 -44.54 -3.89 -3.14
CA GLU A 427 -44.24 -4.05 -4.56
C GLU A 427 -45.52 -4.24 -5.38
N LYS A 428 -45.45 -3.94 -6.69
CA LYS A 428 -46.48 -4.33 -7.66
C LYS A 428 -46.00 -5.58 -8.39
N ARG A 429 -46.70 -6.70 -8.24
CA ARG A 429 -46.38 -7.98 -8.89
C ARG A 429 -46.68 -7.95 -10.39
N LYS A 430 -46.17 -8.94 -11.12
CA LYS A 430 -46.32 -9.09 -12.58
C LYS A 430 -47.78 -9.06 -13.05
N TYR A 431 -48.70 -9.63 -12.28
CA TYR A 431 -50.14 -9.67 -12.58
C TYR A 431 -50.92 -8.44 -12.09
N GLY A 432 -50.21 -7.41 -11.63
CA GLY A 432 -50.78 -6.13 -11.24
C GLY A 432 -51.06 -5.98 -9.74
N ASN A 433 -51.27 -7.06 -8.98
CA ASN A 433 -51.55 -6.98 -7.54
C ASN A 433 -50.45 -6.27 -6.73
N TYR A 434 -50.83 -5.53 -5.69
CA TYR A 434 -49.91 -4.99 -4.69
C TYR A 434 -49.62 -6.03 -3.60
N GLU A 435 -48.38 -6.13 -3.16
CA GLU A 435 -47.97 -7.08 -2.13
C GLU A 435 -46.97 -6.46 -1.14
N VAL A 436 -47.20 -6.73 0.14
CA VAL A 436 -46.25 -6.44 1.21
C VAL A 436 -45.13 -7.47 1.15
N VAL A 437 -43.96 -7.05 0.68
CA VAL A 437 -42.79 -7.94 0.53
C VAL A 437 -41.91 -7.95 1.78
N GLN A 438 -41.92 -6.85 2.55
CA GLN A 438 -41.25 -6.76 3.84
C GLN A 438 -42.08 -5.89 4.80
N CYS A 439 -42.10 -6.27 6.06
CA CYS A 439 -42.71 -5.51 7.14
C CYS A 439 -41.92 -5.79 8.42
N TYR A 440 -41.22 -4.78 8.94
CA TYR A 440 -40.36 -4.95 10.11
C TYR A 440 -40.60 -3.87 11.15
N GLY A 441 -40.49 -4.27 12.42
CA GLY A 441 -40.45 -3.39 13.57
C GLY A 441 -39.04 -2.86 13.84
N LYS A 442 -38.86 -2.25 15.00
CA LYS A 442 -37.55 -1.73 15.43
C LYS A 442 -36.54 -2.87 15.57
N TYR A 443 -35.30 -2.66 15.15
CA TYR A 443 -34.21 -3.67 15.15
C TYR A 443 -34.55 -4.95 14.35
N ASP A 444 -35.15 -4.78 13.16
CA ASP A 444 -35.55 -5.89 12.28
C ASP A 444 -36.48 -6.92 12.96
N SER A 445 -37.18 -6.52 14.02
CA SER A 445 -38.14 -7.39 14.72
C SER A 445 -39.31 -7.76 13.81
N LEU A 446 -39.74 -9.02 13.91
CA LEU A 446 -40.92 -9.47 13.18
C LEU A 446 -42.19 -8.80 13.74
N PRO A 447 -43.13 -8.42 12.86
CA PRO A 447 -44.40 -7.84 13.28
C PRO A 447 -45.27 -8.89 14.00
N ASP A 448 -46.19 -8.41 14.83
CA ASP A 448 -47.24 -9.27 15.37
C ASP A 448 -48.04 -9.88 14.20
N LYS A 449 -48.42 -11.15 14.34
CA LYS A 449 -49.07 -11.89 13.24
C LYS A 449 -50.41 -11.27 12.86
N GLN A 450 -51.21 -10.83 13.83
CA GLN A 450 -52.52 -10.21 13.58
C GLN A 450 -52.36 -8.85 12.89
N GLU A 451 -51.37 -8.05 13.31
CA GLU A 451 -51.06 -6.78 12.66
C GLU A 451 -50.56 -6.97 11.23
N LEU A 452 -49.67 -7.94 11.00
CA LEU A 452 -49.17 -8.24 9.66
C LEU A 452 -50.30 -8.69 8.72
N ASP A 453 -51.21 -9.53 9.20
CA ASP A 453 -52.36 -10.00 8.42
C ASP A 453 -53.32 -8.85 8.08
N GLU A 454 -53.55 -7.92 9.01
CA GLU A 454 -54.34 -6.73 8.75
C GLU A 454 -53.68 -5.80 7.72
N ILE A 455 -52.37 -5.52 7.87
CA ILE A 455 -51.59 -4.74 6.91
C ILE A 455 -51.69 -5.36 5.50
N LYS A 456 -51.52 -6.68 5.40
CA LYS A 456 -51.63 -7.41 4.13
C LYS A 456 -53.05 -7.34 3.57
N LYS A 457 -54.09 -7.45 4.40
CA LYS A 457 -55.49 -7.37 4.00
C LYS A 457 -55.82 -6.00 3.40
N VAL A 458 -55.40 -4.92 4.07
CA VAL A 458 -55.58 -3.55 3.57
C VAL A 458 -54.90 -3.36 2.22
N VAL A 459 -53.64 -3.80 2.06
CA VAL A 459 -52.90 -3.66 0.80
C VAL A 459 -53.51 -4.48 -0.34
N ARG A 460 -53.95 -5.71 -0.06
CA ARG A 460 -54.58 -6.61 -1.06
C ARG A 460 -55.95 -6.15 -1.52
N ALA A 461 -56.69 -5.41 -0.69
CA ALA A 461 -58.02 -4.88 -1.02
C ALA A 461 -57.97 -3.73 -2.04
N ILE A 462 -56.78 -3.17 -2.31
CA ILE A 462 -56.62 -2.03 -3.22
C ILE A 462 -56.73 -2.50 -4.68
N PRO A 463 -57.61 -1.88 -5.48
CA PRO A 463 -57.71 -2.18 -6.91
C PRO A 463 -56.41 -1.81 -7.62
N TYR A 464 -56.00 -2.65 -8.56
CA TYR A 464 -54.70 -2.54 -9.22
C TYR A 464 -54.77 -2.39 -10.75
N LYS A 465 -55.99 -2.41 -11.28
CA LYS A 465 -56.35 -2.06 -12.66
C LYS A 465 -56.62 -0.57 -12.76
#